data_AF-A0A2K8Z411-F1
#
_entry.id   AF-A0A2K8Z411-F1
#
_cell.length_a   1.000
_cell.length_b   1.000
_cell.length_c   1.000
_cell.angle_alpha   90.00
_cell.angle_beta   90.00
_cell.angle_gamma   90.00
#
_symmetry.space_group_name_H-M   'P 1'
#
loop_
_entity.id
_entity.type
_entity.pdbx_description
1 polymer ?
#
loop_
_entity_poly.entity_id
_entity_poly.type
_entity_poly.pdbx_seq_one_letter_code
_entity_poly.pdbx_strand_id
1 'polypeptide(L)'
;MKTLNTTEPTQVPPFWTEEWLDAAIKELDIRALTPENRLAYEMTLSANALAIENEQKKVEEVKNQEKEVFVINLLQQTDFDSIKTATIAGVPTEFVEGVKQKLALDE
;
A
#
# COMPACT_ATOMS: atom_id res chain seq x y z
N MET A 1 51.70 0.02 42.36
CA MET A 1 50.23 0.10 42.30
C MET A 1 49.83 0.21 40.83
N LYS A 2 49.06 -0.75 40.30
CA LYS A 2 48.48 -0.66 38.95
C LYS A 2 46.97 -0.47 39.13
N THR A 3 46.45 0.65 38.67
CA THR A 3 45.03 0.98 38.69
C THR A 3 44.33 0.13 37.63
N LEU A 4 43.33 -0.65 38.06
CA LEU A 4 42.37 -1.29 37.18
C LEU A 4 41.54 -0.18 36.54
N ASN A 5 41.95 0.28 35.35
CA ASN A 5 41.10 1.15 34.53
C ASN A 5 39.88 0.31 34.13
N THR A 6 38.79 0.51 34.86
CA THR A 6 37.46 0.06 34.50
C THR A 6 37.02 0.84 33.26
N THR A 7 37.34 0.30 32.08
CA THR A 7 36.60 0.64 30.88
C THR A 7 35.46 -0.36 30.81
N GLU A 8 34.29 0.03 31.31
CA GLU A 8 33.06 -0.68 30.96
C GLU A 8 33.05 -0.83 29.43
N PRO A 9 32.94 -2.04 28.86
CA PRO A 9 32.78 -2.18 27.44
C PRO A 9 31.37 -1.67 27.10
N THR A 10 31.25 -0.38 26.80
CA THR A 10 30.00 0.28 26.32
C THR A 10 29.56 -0.23 24.95
N GLN A 11 30.32 -1.12 24.32
CA GLN A 11 29.99 -1.66 23.02
C GLN A 11 29.09 -2.88 23.20
N VAL A 12 27.80 -2.61 23.30
CA VAL A 12 26.76 -3.58 22.94
C VAL A 12 27.13 -4.24 21.61
N PRO A 13 26.95 -5.57 21.44
CA PRO A 13 27.35 -6.26 20.22
C PRO A 13 26.73 -5.58 18.99
N PRO A 14 27.40 -5.60 17.82
CA PRO A 14 26.96 -4.87 16.64
C PRO A 14 25.59 -5.32 16.09
N PHE A 15 25.09 -6.49 16.51
CA PHE A 15 23.74 -6.97 16.19
C PHE A 15 22.66 -6.46 17.15
N TRP A 16 23.02 -5.79 18.25
CA TRP A 16 22.10 -5.21 19.24
C TRP A 16 21.69 -3.79 18.81
N THR A 17 21.25 -3.68 17.55
CA THR A 17 20.69 -2.45 17.01
C THR A 17 19.31 -2.20 17.61
N GLU A 18 18.85 -0.94 17.59
CA GLU A 18 17.51 -0.57 18.02
C GLU A 18 16.43 -1.39 17.29
N GLU A 19 16.63 -1.64 16.00
CA GLU A 19 15.75 -2.48 15.19
C GLU A 19 15.72 -3.95 15.65
N TRP A 20 16.86 -4.51 16.06
CA TRP A 20 16.92 -5.87 16.60
C TRP A 20 16.23 -5.96 17.96
N LEU A 21 16.40 -4.94 18.80
CA LEU A 21 15.74 -4.83 20.10
C LEU A 21 14.22 -4.76 19.93
N ASP A 22 13.73 -3.92 19.03
CA ASP A 22 12.30 -3.79 18.74
C ASP A 22 11.70 -5.08 18.18
N ALA A 23 12.42 -5.75 17.28
CA ALA A 23 12.00 -7.05 16.74
C ALA A 23 11.92 -8.11 17.84
N ALA A 24 12.92 -8.19 18.72
CA ALA A 24 12.95 -9.13 19.83
C ALA A 24 11.85 -8.83 20.88
N ILE A 25 11.59 -7.56 21.18
CA ILE A 25 10.51 -7.13 22.07
C ILE A 25 9.15 -7.52 21.48
N LYS A 26 8.90 -7.21 20.20
CA LYS A 26 7.66 -7.61 19.53
C LYS A 26 7.46 -9.12 19.51
N GLU A 27 8.53 -9.88 19.26
CA GLU A 27 8.46 -11.33 19.24
C GLU A 27 8.22 -11.92 20.64
N LEU A 28 8.85 -11.36 21.68
CA LEU A 28 8.60 -11.72 23.08
C LEU A 28 7.15 -11.42 23.46
N ASP A 29 6.63 -10.26 23.08
CA ASP A 29 5.27 -9.81 23.40
C ASP A 29 4.23 -10.75 22.76
N ILE A 30 4.42 -11.13 21.49
CA ILE A 30 3.56 -12.11 20.80
C ILE A 30 3.62 -13.50 21.45
N ARG A 31 4.79 -13.94 21.90
CA ARG A 31 4.96 -15.24 22.59
C ARG A 31 4.42 -15.22 24.03
N ALA A 32 4.34 -14.05 24.66
CA ALA A 32 3.79 -13.86 25.99
C ALA A 32 2.25 -13.76 25.99
N LEU A 33 1.61 -13.60 24.83
CA LEU A 33 0.15 -13.59 24.72
C LEU A 33 -0.46 -14.93 25.12
N THR A 34 -1.53 -14.88 25.90
CA THR A 34 -2.42 -16.03 26.08
C THR A 34 -3.06 -16.42 24.73
N PRO A 35 -3.50 -17.68 24.55
CA PRO A 35 -4.15 -18.11 23.31
C PRO A 35 -5.34 -17.22 22.89
N GLU A 36 -6.12 -16.75 23.87
CA GLU A 36 -7.25 -15.85 23.65
C GLU A 36 -6.80 -14.47 23.14
N ASN A 37 -5.77 -13.89 23.75
CA ASN A 37 -5.23 -12.60 23.32
C ASN A 37 -4.57 -12.69 21.94
N ARG A 38 -3.91 -13.82 21.65
CA ARG A 38 -3.35 -14.08 20.33
C ARG A 38 -4.43 -14.21 19.26
N LEU A 39 -5.52 -14.92 19.54
CA LEU A 39 -6.66 -15.02 18.64
C LEU A 39 -7.28 -13.65 18.39
N ALA A 40 -7.48 -12.85 19.44
CA ALA A 40 -7.98 -11.48 19.32
C ALA A 40 -7.06 -10.61 18.45
N TYR A 41 -5.75 -10.71 18.65
CA TYR A 41 -4.76 -10.01 17.84
C TYR A 41 -4.83 -10.43 16.36
N GLU A 42 -4.83 -11.73 16.07
CA GLU A 42 -4.93 -12.23 14.69
C GLU A 42 -6.25 -11.81 14.02
N MET A 43 -7.37 -11.82 14.75
CA MET A 43 -8.66 -11.31 14.26
C MET A 43 -8.60 -9.80 13.94
N THR A 44 -8.02 -8.98 14.84
CA THR A 44 -7.88 -7.54 14.57
C THR A 44 -6.94 -7.26 13.39
N LEU A 45 -5.85 -8.01 13.28
CA LEU A 45 -4.88 -7.87 12.18
C LEU A 45 -5.53 -8.19 10.83
N SER A 46 -6.27 -9.31 10.76
CA SER A 46 -6.99 -9.70 9.55
C SER A 46 -8.10 -8.71 9.17
N ALA A 47 -8.86 -8.22 10.15
CA ALA A 47 -9.86 -7.18 9.92
C ALA A 47 -9.24 -5.88 9.37
N ASN A 48 -8.10 -5.45 9.95
CA ASN A 48 -7.38 -4.27 9.50
C ASN A 48 -6.80 -4.45 8.09
N ALA A 49 -6.23 -5.63 7.79
CA ALA A 49 -5.73 -5.95 6.45
C ALA A 49 -6.84 -5.86 5.40
N LEU A 50 -8.03 -6.40 5.71
CA LEU A 50 -9.19 -6.34 4.84
C LEU A 50 -9.71 -4.90 4.68
N ALA A 51 -9.70 -4.11 5.75
CA ALA A 51 -10.08 -2.70 5.69
C ALA A 51 -9.16 -1.91 4.75
N ILE A 52 -7.84 -2.11 4.84
CA ILE A 52 -6.85 -1.47 3.96
C ILE A 52 -7.08 -1.87 2.51
N GLU A 53 -7.29 -3.15 2.22
CA GLU A 53 -7.54 -3.62 0.85
C GLU A 53 -8.81 -2.97 0.27
N ASN A 54 -9.87 -2.87 1.06
CA ASN A 54 -11.12 -2.22 0.63
C ASN A 54 -10.95 -0.72 0.41
N GLU A 55 -10.17 -0.03 1.26
CA GLU A 55 -9.85 1.39 1.05
C GLU A 55 -9.02 1.61 -0.21
N GLN A 56 -8.02 0.76 -0.45
CA GLN A 56 -7.20 0.82 -1.67
C GLN A 56 -8.07 0.64 -2.92
N LYS A 57 -8.98 -0.35 -2.94
CA LYS A 57 -9.93 -0.55 -4.03
C LYS A 57 -10.79 0.69 -4.28
N LYS A 58 -11.32 1.32 -3.22
CA LYS A 58 -12.11 2.57 -3.36
C LYS A 58 -11.27 3.70 -3.97
N VAL A 59 -10.02 3.84 -3.56
CA VAL A 59 -9.12 4.87 -4.12
C VAL A 59 -8.83 4.59 -5.60
N GLU A 60 -8.61 3.32 -5.96
CA GLU A 60 -8.42 2.92 -7.37
C GLU A 60 -9.66 3.17 -8.21
N GLU A 61 -10.85 2.85 -7.70
CA GLU A 61 -12.13 3.13 -8.35
C GLU A 61 -12.30 4.63 -8.63
N VAL A 62 -12.06 5.49 -7.63
CA VAL A 62 -12.14 6.94 -7.80
C VAL A 62 -11.15 7.45 -8.84
N LYS A 63 -9.89 6.98 -8.79
CA LYS A 63 -8.87 7.35 -9.80
C LYS A 63 -9.26 6.90 -11.20
N ASN A 64 -9.85 5.72 -11.33
CA ASN A 64 -10.32 5.21 -12.62
C ASN A 64 -11.52 6.02 -13.13
N GLN A 65 -12.45 6.43 -12.26
CA GLN A 65 -13.56 7.31 -12.61
C GLN A 65 -13.07 8.68 -13.10
N GLU A 66 -12.12 9.30 -12.40
CA GLU A 66 -11.52 10.58 -12.83
C GLU A 66 -10.87 10.46 -14.21
N LYS A 67 -10.14 9.36 -14.45
CA LYS A 67 -9.53 9.05 -15.75
C LYS A 67 -10.58 8.78 -16.83
N GLU A 68 -11.65 8.07 -16.51
CA GLU A 68 -12.76 7.81 -17.42
C GLU A 68 -13.43 9.12 -17.85
N VAL A 69 -13.76 10.00 -16.91
CA VAL A 69 -14.31 11.34 -17.20
C VAL A 69 -13.35 12.16 -18.06
N PHE A 70 -12.05 12.13 -17.76
CA PHE A 70 -11.05 12.83 -18.56
C PHE A 70 -10.99 12.30 -20.00
N VAL A 71 -11.01 10.98 -20.19
CA VAL A 71 -11.04 10.35 -21.52
C VAL A 71 -12.33 10.70 -22.27
N ILE A 72 -13.49 10.69 -21.60
CA ILE A 72 -14.77 11.09 -22.20
C ILE A 72 -14.70 12.54 -22.69
N ASN A 73 -14.26 13.46 -21.83
CA ASN A 73 -14.12 14.88 -22.19
C ASN A 73 -13.16 15.08 -23.37
N LEU A 74 -12.04 14.34 -23.38
CA LEU A 74 -11.06 14.41 -24.46
C LEU A 74 -11.63 13.91 -25.79
N LEU A 75 -12.37 12.79 -25.76
CA LEU A 75 -13.02 12.23 -26.95
C LEU A 75 -14.16 13.11 -27.49
N GLN A 76 -14.88 13.82 -26.62
CA GLN A 76 -15.94 14.75 -27.05
C GLN A 76 -15.40 16.05 -27.64
N GLN A 77 -14.21 16.48 -27.22
CA GLN A 77 -13.61 17.76 -27.65
C GLN A 77 -12.63 17.62 -28.82
N THR A 78 -12.15 16.40 -29.11
CA THR A 78 -11.07 16.17 -30.09
C THR A 78 -11.28 14.90 -30.90
N ASP A 79 -10.81 14.88 -32.15
CA ASP A 79 -10.81 13.69 -33.02
C ASP A 79 -9.54 12.83 -32.85
N PHE A 80 -9.03 12.72 -31.62
CA PHE A 80 -7.79 12.00 -31.37
C PHE A 80 -7.98 10.48 -31.49
N ASP A 81 -6.97 9.84 -32.10
CA ASP A 81 -6.88 8.37 -32.17
C ASP A 81 -6.70 7.75 -30.77
N SER A 82 -7.16 6.51 -30.59
CA SER A 82 -7.16 5.78 -29.31
C SER A 82 -5.76 5.70 -28.68
N ILE A 83 -4.70 5.64 -29.49
CA ILE A 83 -3.32 5.60 -29.01
C ILE A 83 -2.90 6.95 -28.40
N LYS A 84 -3.30 8.05 -29.05
CA LYS A 84 -2.96 9.40 -28.59
C LYS A 84 -3.71 9.77 -27.32
N THR A 85 -5.00 9.43 -27.25
CA THR A 85 -5.81 9.65 -26.03
C THR A 85 -5.28 8.84 -24.85
N ALA A 86 -4.90 7.58 -25.08
CA ALA A 86 -4.28 6.72 -24.06
C ALA A 86 -2.96 7.33 -23.53
N THR A 87 -2.14 7.86 -24.43
CA THR A 87 -0.87 8.52 -24.07
C THR A 87 -1.08 9.79 -23.24
N ILE A 88 -2.05 10.63 -23.61
CA ILE A 88 -2.37 11.89 -22.91
C ILE A 88 -2.99 11.61 -21.54
N ALA A 89 -3.91 10.65 -21.46
CA ALA A 89 -4.59 10.29 -20.22
C ALA A 89 -3.75 9.38 -19.30
N GLY A 90 -2.60 8.86 -19.77
CA GLY A 90 -1.76 7.96 -18.99
C GLY A 90 -2.49 6.66 -18.62
N VAL A 91 -3.23 6.10 -19.58
CA VAL A 91 -4.04 4.87 -19.45
C VAL A 91 -3.71 3.90 -20.57
N PRO A 92 -3.91 2.58 -20.39
CA PRO A 92 -3.75 1.63 -21.48
C PRO A 92 -4.79 1.87 -22.58
N THR A 93 -4.46 1.49 -23.82
CA THR A 93 -5.37 1.65 -24.97
C THR A 93 -6.68 0.90 -24.80
N GLU A 94 -6.65 -0.28 -24.17
CA GLU A 94 -7.82 -1.08 -23.84
C GLU A 94 -8.83 -0.33 -22.95
N PHE A 95 -8.34 0.51 -22.04
CA PHE A 95 -9.20 1.33 -21.17
C PHE A 95 -9.98 2.36 -21.99
N VAL A 96 -9.31 3.01 -22.96
CA VAL A 96 -9.96 3.97 -23.86
C VAL A 96 -11.01 3.28 -24.72
N GLU A 97 -10.71 2.09 -25.24
CA GLU A 97 -11.67 1.30 -26.03
C GLU A 97 -12.90 0.90 -25.21
N GLY A 98 -12.70 0.48 -23.95
CA GLY A 98 -13.79 0.19 -23.03
C GLY A 98 -14.68 1.40 -22.76
N VAL A 99 -14.08 2.59 -22.57
CA VAL A 99 -14.83 3.84 -22.40
C VAL A 99 -15.61 4.22 -23.67
N LYS A 100 -15.02 4.05 -24.85
CA LYS A 100 -15.72 4.25 -26.14
C LYS A 100 -16.93 3.32 -26.29
N GLN A 101 -16.78 2.05 -25.91
CA GLN A 101 -17.89 1.08 -25.97
C GLN A 101 -19.02 1.45 -25.02
N LYS A 102 -18.70 1.86 -23.78
CA LYS A 102 -19.71 2.36 -22.83
C LYS A 102 -20.44 3.58 -23.36
N LEU A 103 -19.70 4.55 -23.91
CA LEU A 103 -20.30 5.78 -24.45
C LEU A 103 -21.23 5.50 -25.64
N ALA A 104 -20.90 4.51 -26.47
CA ALA A 104 -21.76 4.08 -27.58
C ALA A 104 -22.98 3.24 -27.14
N LEU A 105 -23.00 2.73 -25.91
CA LEU A 105 -24.14 2.00 -25.32
C LEU A 105 -25.13 2.93 -24.61
N ASP A 106 -24.67 4.10 -24.16
CA ASP A 106 -25.48 5.13 -23.50
C ASP A 106 -26.16 6.11 -24.48
N GLU A 107 -25.83 6.03 -25.78
CA GLU A 107 -26.43 6.80 -26.90
C GLU A 107 -27.63 6.08 -27.54
#